data_AF-A0A498SLC6-F1
#
_entry.id   AF-A0A498SLC6-F1
#
_cell.length_a   1.000
_cell.length_b   1.000
_cell.length_c   1.000
_cell.angle_alpha   90.00
_cell.angle_beta   90.00
_cell.angle_gamma   90.00
#
_symmetry.space_group_name_H-M   'P 1'
#
loop_
_entity.id
_entity.type
_entity.pdbx_description
1 polymer ?
#
loop_
_entity_poly.entity_id
_entity_poly.type
_entity_poly.pdbx_seq_one_letter_code
_entity_poly.pdbx_strand_id
1 'polypeptide(L)'
;CNESAATICKEMGDSSGTLRYMDLAADGYAESGSTDSSAMALDKAAKCLEDMDPEKAIEVYHKALTMVQETDRSRMAGGFMNRLTKLYLKLKRYKEAANMINEEIKKYMEVKEVGRVGQLTIALVLVQLACRDTVSAAKYVQKSFKCEEFEISEDAKVCCALISAYESGDNNRFQQVLQHPILRNMDNEYLRLMKELKASSEVSGGSNNDANGEDDGGGEDLK
;
A
#
# COMPACT_ATOMS: atom_id res chain seq x y z
N CYS A 1 -32.18 14.87 7.27
CA CYS A 1 -31.20 14.74 6.16
C CYS A 1 -30.54 13.36 6.25
N ASN A 2 -30.27 12.71 5.11
CA ASN A 2 -29.67 11.37 5.06
C ASN A 2 -28.29 11.33 5.74
N GLU A 3 -27.46 12.37 5.58
CA GLU A 3 -26.18 12.51 6.31
C GLU A 3 -26.36 12.51 7.85
N SER A 4 -27.41 13.17 8.37
CA SER A 4 -27.70 13.20 9.80
C SER A 4 -28.12 11.82 10.31
N ALA A 5 -28.94 11.09 9.54
CA ALA A 5 -29.34 9.72 9.87
C ALA A 5 -28.14 8.76 9.88
N ALA A 6 -27.23 8.89 8.91
CA ALA A 6 -26.01 8.10 8.87
C ALA A 6 -25.06 8.37 10.05
N THR A 7 -24.98 9.62 10.49
CA THR A 7 -24.19 10.01 11.67
C THR A 7 -24.77 9.39 12.95
N ILE A 8 -26.09 9.38 13.11
CA ILE A 8 -26.75 8.72 14.25
C ILE A 8 -26.51 7.20 14.20
N CYS A 9 -26.63 6.55 13.04
CA CYS A 9 -26.29 5.13 12.89
C CYS A 9 -24.84 4.84 13.30
N LYS A 10 -23.89 5.74 12.97
CA LYS A 10 -22.49 5.62 13.37
C LYS A 10 -22.34 5.69 14.89
N GLU A 11 -22.97 6.64 15.55
CA GLU A 11 -22.94 6.78 17.01
C GLU A 11 -23.50 5.54 17.72
N MET A 12 -24.44 4.83 17.07
CA MET A 12 -25.01 3.58 17.55
C MET A 12 -24.18 2.33 17.17
N GLY A 13 -23.08 2.47 16.41
CA GLY A 13 -22.28 1.35 15.91
C GLY A 13 -22.95 0.54 14.80
N ASP A 14 -24.03 1.04 14.20
CA ASP A 14 -24.76 0.39 13.10
C ASP A 14 -24.12 0.71 11.76
N SER A 15 -23.12 -0.10 11.37
CA SER A 15 -22.41 0.07 10.09
C SER A 15 -23.32 -0.13 8.88
N SER A 16 -24.37 -0.96 8.98
CA SER A 16 -25.31 -1.19 7.88
C SER A 16 -26.21 0.01 7.65
N GLY A 17 -26.72 0.60 8.72
CA GLY A 17 -27.50 1.83 8.68
C GLY A 17 -26.67 3.01 8.17
N THR A 18 -25.42 3.15 8.64
CA THR A 18 -24.50 4.19 8.15
C THR A 18 -24.31 4.08 6.65
N LEU A 19 -24.01 2.89 6.11
CA LEU A 19 -23.83 2.72 4.67
C LEU A 19 -25.11 3.08 3.90
N ARG A 20 -26.26 2.52 4.29
CA ARG A 20 -27.55 2.76 3.61
C ARG A 20 -27.90 4.24 3.53
N TYR A 21 -27.81 4.97 4.65
CA TYR A 21 -28.15 6.39 4.66
C TYR A 21 -27.11 7.24 3.94
N MET A 22 -25.84 6.82 3.88
CA MET A 22 -24.83 7.52 3.11
C MET A 22 -24.97 7.31 1.60
N ASP A 23 -25.35 6.11 1.15
CA ASP A 23 -25.68 5.86 -0.26
C ASP A 23 -26.87 6.72 -0.70
N LEU A 24 -27.94 6.75 0.10
CA LEU A 24 -29.09 7.63 -0.16
C LEU A 24 -28.73 9.12 -0.15
N ALA A 25 -27.69 9.54 0.58
CA ALA A 25 -27.21 10.90 0.55
C ALA A 25 -26.42 11.17 -0.74
N ALA A 26 -25.50 10.27 -1.10
CA ALA A 26 -24.69 10.36 -2.30
C ALA A 26 -25.54 10.37 -3.57
N ASP A 27 -26.55 9.50 -3.66
CA ASP A 27 -27.48 9.43 -4.79
C ASP A 27 -28.28 10.73 -4.92
N GLY A 28 -28.79 11.27 -3.81
CA GLY A 28 -29.48 12.57 -3.81
C GLY A 28 -28.59 13.73 -4.27
N TYR A 29 -27.30 13.74 -3.90
CA TYR A 29 -26.36 14.74 -4.38
C TYR A 29 -26.05 14.59 -5.87
N ALA A 30 -25.89 13.35 -6.36
CA ALA A 30 -25.66 13.06 -7.77
C ALA A 30 -26.86 13.49 -8.63
N GLU A 31 -28.09 13.16 -8.21
CA GLU A 31 -29.33 13.57 -8.87
C GLU A 31 -29.50 15.09 -8.93
N SER A 32 -29.01 15.81 -7.91
CA SER A 32 -29.01 17.28 -7.87
C SER A 32 -27.92 17.95 -8.73
N GLY A 33 -27.09 17.16 -9.42
CA GLY A 33 -25.99 17.64 -10.25
C GLY A 33 -24.73 18.05 -9.47
N SER A 34 -24.64 17.72 -8.18
CA SER A 34 -23.51 18.07 -7.32
C SER A 34 -22.60 16.87 -7.06
N THR A 35 -21.83 16.46 -8.09
CA THR A 35 -20.91 15.32 -7.99
C THR A 35 -19.87 15.49 -6.88
N ASP A 36 -19.40 16.71 -6.65
CA ASP A 36 -18.46 17.00 -5.56
C ASP A 36 -19.07 16.73 -4.18
N SER A 37 -20.29 17.22 -3.95
CA SER A 37 -21.00 17.01 -2.69
C SER A 37 -21.28 15.53 -2.47
N SER A 38 -21.60 14.80 -3.54
CA SER A 38 -21.78 13.36 -3.52
C SER A 38 -20.48 12.63 -3.13
N ALA A 39 -19.37 12.94 -3.79
CA ALA A 39 -18.07 12.37 -3.47
C ALA A 39 -17.61 12.71 -2.03
N MET A 40 -17.87 13.93 -1.55
CA MET A 40 -17.57 14.32 -0.17
C MET A 40 -18.44 13.58 0.86
N ALA A 41 -19.71 13.32 0.55
CA ALA A 41 -20.57 12.51 1.41
C ALA A 41 -20.06 11.07 1.50
N LEU A 42 -19.63 10.49 0.37
CA LEU A 42 -19.01 9.16 0.32
C LEU A 42 -17.67 9.13 1.09
N ASP A 43 -16.83 10.17 0.99
CA ASP A 43 -15.58 10.26 1.77
C ASP A 43 -15.83 10.22 3.27
N LYS A 44 -16.80 11.01 3.75
CA LYS A 44 -17.20 11.02 5.17
C LYS A 44 -17.72 9.64 5.60
N ALA A 45 -18.50 8.98 4.75
CA ALA A 45 -19.06 7.66 5.00
C ALA A 45 -17.96 6.60 5.15
N ALA A 46 -17.09 6.50 4.14
CA ALA A 46 -15.98 5.55 4.12
C ALA A 46 -15.07 5.73 5.34
N LYS A 47 -14.75 6.98 5.69
CA LYS A 47 -13.95 7.29 6.88
C LYS A 47 -14.57 6.79 8.19
N CYS A 48 -15.91 6.76 8.29
CA CYS A 48 -16.58 6.19 9.46
C CYS A 48 -16.50 4.67 9.48
N LEU A 49 -16.45 4.03 8.30
CA LEU A 49 -16.37 2.59 8.14
C LEU A 49 -14.95 2.04 8.30
N GLU A 50 -13.89 2.84 8.12
CA GLU A 50 -12.48 2.38 8.20
C GLU A 50 -12.11 1.58 9.46
N ASP A 51 -12.76 1.86 10.60
CA ASP A 51 -12.52 1.16 11.86
C ASP A 51 -13.62 0.13 12.21
N MET A 52 -14.83 0.27 11.65
CA MET A 52 -15.95 -0.64 11.92
C MET A 52 -16.01 -1.81 10.93
N ASP A 53 -15.89 -1.50 9.63
CA ASP A 53 -16.02 -2.41 8.52
C ASP A 53 -15.13 -1.93 7.35
N PRO A 54 -13.83 -2.26 7.40
CA PRO A 54 -12.86 -1.74 6.43
C PRO A 54 -13.10 -2.25 5.01
N GLU A 55 -13.77 -3.39 4.82
CA GLU A 55 -14.13 -3.89 3.49
C GLU A 55 -15.20 -3.00 2.85
N LYS A 56 -16.24 -2.61 3.60
CA LYS A 56 -17.22 -1.63 3.10
C LYS A 56 -16.60 -0.26 2.86
N ALA A 57 -15.64 0.16 3.68
CA ALA A 57 -14.93 1.42 3.44
C ALA A 57 -14.20 1.40 2.08
N ILE A 58 -13.60 0.27 1.69
CA ILE A 58 -12.98 0.09 0.35
C ILE A 58 -14.02 0.22 -0.76
N GLU A 59 -15.17 -0.43 -0.63
CA GLU A 59 -16.26 -0.36 -1.63
C GLU A 59 -16.73 1.09 -1.85
N VAL A 60 -16.97 1.82 -0.75
CA VAL A 60 -17.41 3.22 -0.78
C VAL A 60 -16.33 4.12 -1.38
N TYR A 61 -15.05 3.92 -1.01
CA TYR A 61 -13.96 4.69 -1.60
C TYR A 61 -13.78 4.43 -3.09
N HIS A 62 -13.98 3.20 -3.57
CA HIS A 62 -13.99 2.92 -5.01
C HIS A 62 -15.16 3.60 -5.72
N LYS A 63 -16.38 3.54 -5.16
CA LYS A 63 -17.55 4.25 -5.70
C LYS A 63 -17.25 5.75 -5.85
N ALA A 64 -16.66 6.37 -4.82
CA ALA A 64 -16.27 7.77 -4.86
C ALA A 64 -15.17 8.04 -5.90
N LEU A 65 -14.16 7.16 -5.98
CA LEU A 65 -13.06 7.26 -6.95
C LEU A 65 -13.56 7.20 -8.39
N THR A 66 -14.43 6.26 -8.73
CA THR A 66 -15.03 6.14 -10.06
C THR A 66 -15.79 7.41 -10.43
N MET A 67 -16.64 7.91 -9.52
CA MET A 67 -17.42 9.12 -9.74
C MET A 67 -16.56 10.36 -10.02
N VAL A 68 -15.45 10.54 -9.29
CA VAL A 68 -14.55 11.69 -9.52
C VAL A 68 -13.64 11.52 -10.72
N GLN A 69 -13.40 10.28 -11.18
CA GLN A 69 -12.68 10.02 -12.42
C GLN A 69 -13.54 10.33 -13.65
N GLU A 70 -14.84 9.99 -13.62
CA GLU A 70 -15.79 10.28 -14.69
C GLU A 70 -16.05 11.79 -14.88
N THR A 71 -15.74 12.59 -13.86
CA THR A 71 -15.94 14.05 -13.87
C THR A 71 -14.63 14.85 -13.92
N ASP A 72 -13.52 14.21 -14.30
CA ASP A 72 -12.19 14.81 -14.46
C ASP A 72 -11.65 15.53 -13.22
N ARG A 73 -12.03 15.07 -12.01
CA ARG A 73 -11.62 15.65 -10.73
C ARG A 73 -10.33 15.01 -10.20
N SER A 74 -9.25 15.15 -10.96
CA SER A 74 -7.95 14.49 -10.71
C SER A 74 -7.38 14.68 -9.29
N ARG A 75 -7.54 15.85 -8.69
CA ARG A 75 -7.08 16.11 -7.30
C ARG A 75 -7.87 15.28 -6.28
N MET A 76 -9.19 15.17 -6.45
CA MET A 76 -10.03 14.34 -5.56
C MET A 76 -9.75 12.86 -5.78
N ALA A 77 -9.55 12.44 -7.03
CA ALA A 77 -9.16 11.08 -7.37
C ALA A 77 -7.86 10.67 -6.66
N GLY A 78 -6.82 11.52 -6.68
CA GLY A 78 -5.57 11.27 -5.95
C GLY A 78 -5.78 11.15 -4.44
N GLY A 79 -6.68 11.95 -3.86
CA GLY A 79 -7.08 11.83 -2.45
C GLY A 79 -7.67 10.46 -2.11
N PHE A 80 -8.61 9.96 -2.92
CA PHE A 80 -9.20 8.63 -2.73
C PHE A 80 -8.21 7.50 -2.99
N MET A 81 -7.34 7.63 -3.99
CA MET A 81 -6.26 6.66 -4.25
C MET A 81 -5.31 6.53 -3.04
N ASN A 82 -4.97 7.65 -2.40
CA ASN A 82 -4.14 7.66 -1.19
C ASN A 82 -4.86 6.97 -0.01
N ARG A 83 -6.16 7.24 0.18
CA ARG A 83 -6.98 6.60 1.23
C ARG A 83 -7.07 5.09 1.05
N LEU A 84 -7.41 4.63 -0.16
CA LEU A 84 -7.44 3.21 -0.52
C LEU A 84 -6.08 2.55 -0.28
N THR A 85 -4.99 3.18 -0.72
CA THR A 85 -3.64 2.65 -0.50
C THR A 85 -3.34 2.46 0.99
N LYS A 86 -3.60 3.48 1.83
CA LYS A 86 -3.40 3.39 3.28
C LYS A 86 -4.23 2.29 3.92
N LEU A 87 -5.48 2.13 3.48
CA LEU A 87 -6.37 1.10 3.99
C LEU A 87 -5.89 -0.31 3.59
N TYR A 88 -5.45 -0.51 2.35
CA TYR A 88 -4.84 -1.78 1.92
C TYR A 88 -3.58 -2.12 2.70
N LEU A 89 -2.73 -1.12 3.02
CA LEU A 89 -1.55 -1.33 3.87
C LEU A 89 -1.94 -1.76 5.29
N LYS A 90 -2.95 -1.10 5.89
CA LYS A 90 -3.50 -1.46 7.22
C LYS A 90 -4.00 -2.91 7.24
N LEU A 91 -4.61 -3.36 6.14
CA LEU A 91 -5.13 -4.72 5.96
C LEU A 91 -4.07 -5.74 5.45
N LYS A 92 -2.82 -5.31 5.27
CA LYS A 92 -1.72 -6.13 4.67
C LYS A 92 -2.04 -6.69 3.28
N ARG A 93 -2.94 -6.04 2.54
CA ARG A 93 -3.31 -6.33 1.14
C ARG A 93 -2.32 -5.69 0.18
N TYR A 94 -1.05 -6.12 0.27
CA TYR A 94 0.07 -5.45 -0.41
C TYR A 94 -0.01 -5.42 -1.93
N LYS A 95 -0.58 -6.47 -2.56
CA LYS A 95 -0.76 -6.50 -4.02
C LYS A 95 -1.70 -5.40 -4.50
N GLU A 96 -2.77 -5.14 -3.76
CA GLU A 96 -3.74 -4.10 -4.11
C GLU A 96 -3.19 -2.70 -3.83
N ALA A 97 -2.49 -2.52 -2.70
CA ALA A 97 -1.75 -1.29 -2.44
C ALA A 97 -0.74 -0.98 -3.56
N ALA A 98 0.03 -1.98 -4.01
CA ALA A 98 0.98 -1.83 -5.09
C ALA A 98 0.30 -1.44 -6.42
N ASN A 99 -0.85 -2.03 -6.73
CA ASN A 99 -1.62 -1.68 -7.92
C ASN A 99 -2.11 -0.23 -7.87
N MET A 100 -2.68 0.21 -6.74
CA MET A 100 -3.13 1.59 -6.54
C MET A 100 -1.99 2.60 -6.72
N ILE A 101 -0.85 2.35 -6.06
CA ILE A 101 0.33 3.23 -6.18
C ILE A 101 0.84 3.28 -7.62
N ASN A 102 0.91 2.12 -8.31
CA ASN A 102 1.36 2.06 -9.69
C ASN A 102 0.42 2.78 -10.67
N GLU A 103 -0.90 2.76 -10.44
CA GLU A 103 -1.84 3.58 -11.20
C GLU A 103 -1.64 5.07 -10.95
N GLU A 104 -1.40 5.48 -9.70
CA GLU A 104 -1.11 6.87 -9.35
C GLU A 104 0.21 7.34 -10.01
N ILE A 105 1.26 6.52 -10.01
CA ILE A 105 2.53 6.80 -10.69
C ILE A 105 2.30 7.07 -12.18
N LYS A 106 1.53 6.22 -12.88
CA LYS A 106 1.26 6.42 -14.33
C LYS A 106 0.64 7.78 -14.60
N LYS A 107 -0.34 8.19 -13.79
CA LYS A 107 -0.99 9.50 -13.92
C LYS A 107 -0.01 10.66 -13.71
N TYR A 108 0.88 10.56 -12.72
CA TYR A 108 1.88 11.61 -12.49
C TYR A 108 3.01 11.62 -13.53
N MET A 109 3.34 10.47 -14.12
CA MET A 109 4.25 10.40 -15.27
C MET A 109 3.68 11.10 -16.50
N GLU A 110 2.37 10.97 -16.76
CA GLU A 110 1.70 11.64 -17.89
C GLU A 110 1.76 13.17 -17.78
N VAL A 111 1.63 13.71 -16.57
CA VAL A 111 1.74 15.15 -16.31
C VAL A 111 3.15 15.61 -15.96
N LYS A 112 4.16 14.73 -16.09
CA LYS A 112 5.58 14.98 -15.80
C LYS A 112 5.85 15.56 -14.40
N GLU A 113 5.13 15.10 -13.38
CA GLU A 113 5.38 15.49 -11.99
C GLU A 113 6.40 14.54 -11.36
N VAL A 114 7.68 14.88 -11.51
CA VAL A 114 8.82 14.03 -11.11
C VAL A 114 8.87 13.77 -9.60
N GLY A 115 8.55 14.77 -8.78
CA GLY A 115 8.62 14.65 -7.32
C GLY A 115 7.61 13.65 -6.74
N ARG A 116 6.39 13.66 -7.27
CA ARG A 116 5.33 12.72 -6.94
C ARG A 116 5.65 11.32 -7.46
N VAL A 117 6.18 11.21 -8.68
CA VAL A 117 6.67 9.93 -9.21
C VAL A 117 7.74 9.35 -8.30
N GLY A 118 8.69 10.16 -7.82
CA GLY A 118 9.74 9.71 -6.90
C GLY A 118 9.20 9.21 -5.57
N GLN A 119 8.38 10.02 -4.89
CA GLN A 119 7.75 9.66 -3.62
C GLN A 119 6.92 8.37 -3.71
N LEU A 120 6.12 8.23 -4.77
CA LEU A 120 5.28 7.05 -4.99
C LEU A 120 6.11 5.83 -5.39
N THR A 121 7.22 6.02 -6.12
CA THR A 121 8.13 4.91 -6.47
C THR A 121 8.79 4.33 -5.22
N ILE A 122 9.23 5.18 -4.28
CA ILE A 122 9.73 4.71 -2.97
C ILE A 122 8.66 3.92 -2.23
N ALA A 123 7.44 4.45 -2.14
CA ALA A 123 6.33 3.76 -1.51
C ALA A 123 6.08 2.38 -2.15
N LEU A 124 6.07 2.30 -3.48
CA LEU A 124 5.89 1.06 -4.20
C LEU A 124 7.02 0.06 -3.92
N VAL A 125 8.27 0.51 -3.88
CA VAL A 125 9.42 -0.35 -3.53
C VAL A 125 9.23 -0.95 -2.14
N LEU A 126 8.89 -0.16 -1.12
CA LEU A 126 8.64 -0.66 0.24
C LEU A 126 7.54 -1.74 0.27
N VAL A 127 6.46 -1.54 -0.49
CA VAL A 127 5.36 -2.52 -0.59
C VAL A 127 5.82 -3.81 -1.29
N GLN A 128 6.64 -3.71 -2.34
CA GLN A 128 7.18 -4.89 -3.03
C GLN A 128 8.18 -5.66 -2.15
N LEU A 129 8.99 -4.97 -1.34
CA LEU A 129 9.84 -5.61 -0.35
C LEU A 129 9.02 -6.37 0.70
N ALA A 130 7.86 -5.83 1.12
CA ALA A 130 6.93 -6.55 2.00
C ALA A 130 6.34 -7.80 1.35
N CYS A 131 6.14 -7.80 0.03
CA CYS A 131 5.80 -8.97 -0.77
C CYS A 131 6.97 -9.95 -0.98
N ARG A 132 8.19 -9.60 -0.53
CA ARG A 132 9.45 -10.31 -0.85
C ARG A 132 9.72 -10.45 -2.35
N ASP A 133 9.27 -9.48 -3.15
CA ASP A 133 9.44 -9.49 -4.61
C ASP A 133 10.34 -8.32 -5.04
N THR A 134 11.66 -8.52 -4.89
CA THR A 134 12.66 -7.51 -5.29
C THR A 134 12.73 -7.34 -6.81
N VAL A 135 12.38 -8.39 -7.57
CA VAL A 135 12.35 -8.36 -9.03
C VAL A 135 11.26 -7.40 -9.52
N SER A 136 10.06 -7.47 -8.93
CA SER A 136 9.00 -6.50 -9.21
C SER A 136 9.39 -5.10 -8.75
N ALA A 137 10.01 -4.95 -7.57
CA ALA A 137 10.50 -3.64 -7.10
C ALA A 137 11.44 -2.98 -8.13
N ALA A 138 12.47 -3.70 -8.59
CA ALA A 138 13.41 -3.21 -9.59
C ALA A 138 12.73 -2.85 -10.92
N LYS A 139 11.77 -3.67 -11.37
CA LYS A 139 10.98 -3.39 -12.58
C LYS A 139 10.19 -2.09 -12.47
N TYR A 140 9.62 -1.77 -11.30
CA TYR A 140 8.88 -0.53 -11.11
C TYR A 140 9.79 0.69 -11.10
N VAL A 141 10.96 0.62 -10.43
CA VAL A 141 11.98 1.70 -10.49
C VAL A 141 12.42 1.95 -11.93
N GLN A 142 12.68 0.87 -12.69
CA GLN A 142 13.05 0.98 -14.10
C GLN A 142 11.96 1.63 -14.95
N LYS A 143 10.68 1.36 -14.67
CA LYS A 143 9.56 2.04 -15.35
C LYS A 143 9.56 3.54 -15.03
N SER A 144 9.84 3.92 -13.79
CA SER A 144 9.91 5.31 -13.36
C SER A 144 11.07 6.09 -14.03
N PHE A 145 12.16 5.43 -14.45
CA PHE A 145 13.23 6.08 -15.24
C PHE A 145 12.78 6.65 -16.59
N LYS A 146 11.59 6.29 -17.09
CA LYS A 146 11.01 6.94 -18.26
C LYS A 146 10.58 8.38 -17.99
N CYS A 147 10.43 8.77 -16.73
CA CYS A 147 10.21 10.15 -16.33
C CYS A 147 11.57 10.88 -16.35
N GLU A 148 11.65 11.98 -17.09
CA GLU A 148 12.86 12.80 -17.18
C GLU A 148 13.32 13.20 -15.75
N GLU A 149 14.63 13.27 -15.54
CA GLU A 149 15.27 13.65 -14.27
C GLU A 149 15.09 12.66 -13.09
N PHE A 150 14.20 11.67 -13.18
CA PHE A 150 14.03 10.70 -12.08
C PHE A 150 15.32 9.90 -11.81
N GLU A 151 16.07 9.52 -12.84
CA GLU A 151 17.31 8.73 -12.69
C GLU A 151 18.37 9.40 -11.79
N ILE A 152 18.49 10.73 -11.86
CA ILE A 152 19.46 11.49 -11.07
C ILE A 152 18.91 11.95 -9.71
N SER A 153 17.62 11.72 -9.45
CA SER A 153 16.94 12.14 -8.22
C SER A 153 17.45 11.39 -6.98
N GLU A 154 17.31 12.03 -5.82
CA GLU A 154 17.55 11.36 -4.53
C GLU A 154 16.59 10.19 -4.31
N ASP A 155 15.36 10.27 -4.83
CA ASP A 155 14.37 9.21 -4.69
C ASP A 155 14.80 7.92 -5.39
N ALA A 156 15.37 8.03 -6.59
CA ALA A 156 15.93 6.88 -7.31
C ALA A 156 17.11 6.25 -6.57
N LYS A 157 18.01 7.07 -5.99
CA LYS A 157 19.14 6.56 -5.19
C LYS A 157 18.67 5.79 -3.97
N VAL A 158 17.65 6.30 -3.27
CA VAL A 158 17.03 5.61 -2.12
C VAL A 158 16.39 4.30 -2.54
N CYS A 159 15.66 4.27 -3.67
CA CYS A 159 15.07 3.05 -4.20
C CYS A 159 16.12 1.97 -4.48
N CYS A 160 17.20 2.33 -5.19
CA CYS A 160 18.30 1.41 -5.49
C CYS A 160 19.00 0.91 -4.21
N ALA A 161 19.22 1.79 -3.23
CA ALA A 161 19.83 1.43 -1.95
C ALA A 161 18.95 0.46 -1.14
N LEU A 162 17.63 0.67 -1.12
CA LEU A 162 16.67 -0.22 -0.46
C LEU A 162 16.70 -1.63 -1.07
N ILE A 163 16.60 -1.73 -2.40
CA ILE A 163 16.60 -3.01 -3.11
C ILE A 163 17.93 -3.73 -2.89
N SER A 164 19.06 -3.04 -3.13
CA SER A 164 20.39 -3.64 -3.00
C SER A 164 20.68 -4.15 -1.58
N ALA A 165 20.33 -3.37 -0.54
CA ALA A 165 20.54 -3.79 0.85
C ALA A 165 19.61 -4.93 1.28
N TYR A 166 18.39 -4.99 0.72
CA TYR A 166 17.46 -6.09 0.98
C TYR A 166 17.94 -7.39 0.30
N GLU A 167 18.37 -7.31 -0.96
CA GLU A 167 18.88 -8.46 -1.73
C GLU A 167 20.19 -9.02 -1.17
N SER A 168 21.04 -8.19 -0.58
CA SER A 168 22.28 -8.66 0.04
C SER A 168 22.07 -9.44 1.34
N GLY A 169 20.84 -9.46 1.89
CA GLY A 169 20.54 -10.09 3.18
C GLY A 169 21.19 -9.40 4.39
N ASP A 170 21.79 -8.22 4.20
CA ASP A 170 22.46 -7.47 5.25
C ASP A 170 21.43 -6.59 5.98
N ASN A 171 20.86 -7.13 7.06
CA ASN A 171 19.87 -6.40 7.84
C ASN A 171 20.44 -5.12 8.46
N ASN A 172 21.72 -5.05 8.83
CA ASN A 172 22.29 -3.85 9.43
C ASN A 172 22.34 -2.71 8.41
N ARG A 173 22.82 -3.01 7.21
CA ARG A 173 22.81 -2.06 6.09
C ARG A 173 21.39 -1.66 5.73
N PHE A 174 20.47 -2.62 5.62
CA PHE A 174 19.07 -2.33 5.30
C PHE A 174 18.43 -1.39 6.34
N GLN A 175 18.61 -1.65 7.63
CA GLN A 175 18.11 -0.79 8.70
C GLN A 175 18.73 0.60 8.69
N GLN A 176 20.00 0.75 8.26
CA GLN A 176 20.62 2.06 8.04
C GLN A 176 19.96 2.82 6.90
N VAL A 177 19.67 2.15 5.77
CA VAL A 177 18.95 2.78 4.64
C VAL A 177 17.58 3.30 5.09
N LEU A 178 16.85 2.52 5.90
CA LEU A 178 15.55 2.95 6.45
C LEU A 178 15.59 4.22 7.32
N GLN A 179 16.78 4.65 7.78
CA GLN A 179 16.93 5.90 8.53
C GLN A 179 17.04 7.14 7.63
N HIS A 180 17.03 6.97 6.30
CA HIS A 180 17.10 8.09 5.36
C HIS A 180 15.96 9.11 5.61
N PRO A 181 16.22 10.44 5.58
CA PRO A 181 15.20 11.44 5.90
C PRO A 181 13.93 11.34 5.05
N ILE A 182 14.06 11.02 3.77
CA ILE A 182 12.91 10.82 2.85
C ILE A 182 11.98 9.72 3.37
N LEU A 183 12.54 8.62 3.87
CA LEU A 183 11.78 7.48 4.39
C LEU A 183 11.15 7.81 5.75
N ARG A 184 11.89 8.47 6.64
CA ARG A 184 11.39 8.85 7.98
C ARG A 184 10.24 9.86 7.94
N ASN A 185 10.12 10.62 6.84
CA ASN A 185 9.05 11.60 6.65
C ASN A 185 7.82 11.02 5.93
N MET A 186 7.80 9.72 5.62
CA MET A 186 6.63 9.08 4.99
C MET A 186 5.44 8.95 5.95
N ASP A 187 4.26 8.69 5.39
CA ASP A 187 3.05 8.44 6.15
C ASP A 187 3.20 7.26 7.15
N ASN A 188 2.45 7.31 8.25
CA ASN A 188 2.52 6.36 9.35
C ASN A 188 2.37 4.89 8.92
N GLU A 189 1.55 4.62 7.90
CA GLU A 189 1.36 3.27 7.36
C GLU A 189 2.67 2.69 6.81
N TYR A 190 3.47 3.50 6.09
CA TYR A 190 4.78 3.10 5.61
C TYR A 190 5.80 3.00 6.73
N LEU A 191 5.74 3.90 7.72
CA LEU A 191 6.60 3.81 8.92
C LEU A 191 6.36 2.50 9.69
N ARG A 192 5.10 2.05 9.79
CA ARG A 192 4.76 0.74 10.39
C ARG A 192 5.27 -0.39 9.51
N LEU A 193 5.06 -0.32 8.19
CA LEU A 193 5.56 -1.32 7.25
C LEU A 193 7.08 -1.50 7.38
N MET A 194 7.84 -0.40 7.38
CA MET A 194 9.30 -0.43 7.50
C MET A 194 9.80 -1.08 8.80
N LYS A 195 9.06 -0.94 9.91
CA LYS A 195 9.41 -1.61 11.18
C LYS A 195 9.23 -3.14 11.11
N GLU A 196 8.34 -3.62 10.25
CA GLU A 196 8.13 -5.07 10.04
C GLU A 196 9.15 -5.67 9.05
N LEU A 197 9.75 -4.85 8.19
CA LEU A 197 10.71 -5.31 7.18
C LEU A 197 12.07 -5.66 7.79
N LYS A 198 12.60 -6.81 7.39
CA LYS A 198 13.96 -7.27 7.71
C LYS A 198 14.59 -7.89 6.47
N ALA A 199 15.83 -7.53 6.19
CA ALA A 199 16.62 -8.25 5.18
C ALA A 199 17.12 -9.55 5.85
N SER A 200 16.38 -10.64 5.66
CA SER A 200 16.81 -11.96 6.15
C SER A 200 17.48 -12.70 5.00
N SER A 201 18.65 -13.26 5.26
CA SER A 201 19.38 -14.13 4.32
C SER A 201 18.76 -15.53 4.21
N GLU A 202 17.49 -15.74 4.56
CA GLU A 202 16.87 -17.05 4.42
C GLU A 202 16.75 -17.41 2.94
N VAL A 203 17.80 -18.10 2.52
CA VAL A 203 17.95 -18.85 1.29
C VAL A 203 16.68 -19.68 1.12
N SER A 204 15.96 -19.37 0.05
CA SER A 204 15.06 -20.31 -0.58
C SER A 204 15.89 -21.55 -0.96
N GLY A 205 15.83 -22.58 -0.12
CA GLY A 205 16.64 -23.79 -0.20
C GLY A 205 15.90 -24.98 0.38
N GLY A 206 14.65 -25.19 -0.08
CA GLY A 206 13.94 -26.43 0.17
C GLY A 206 14.56 -27.57 -0.64
N SER A 207 15.39 -28.39 0.00
CA SER A 207 15.58 -29.80 -0.34
C SER A 207 16.13 -30.51 0.89
N ASN A 208 15.24 -31.24 1.57
CA ASN A 208 15.59 -32.24 2.57
C ASN A 208 16.60 -33.22 1.94
N ASN A 209 17.76 -33.34 2.55
CA ASN A 209 18.66 -34.45 2.32
C ASN A 209 18.98 -35.08 3.68
N ASP A 210 17.99 -35.77 4.24
CA ASP A 210 18.20 -36.72 5.32
C ASP A 210 18.78 -38.00 4.70
N ALA A 211 20.10 -38.07 4.64
CA ALA A 211 20.84 -39.31 4.40
C ALA A 211 22.25 -39.19 5.02
N ASN A 212 22.34 -39.52 6.30
CA ASN A 212 23.53 -40.07 6.96
C ASN A 212 22.98 -40.75 8.22
N GLY A 213 23.10 -42.06 8.43
CA GLY A 213 24.29 -42.87 8.21
C GLY A 213 24.87 -43.17 9.59
N GLU A 214 24.15 -43.96 10.39
CA GLU A 214 24.68 -44.50 11.65
C GLU A 214 25.28 -45.88 11.36
N ASP A 215 26.60 -45.87 11.16
CA ASP A 215 27.48 -47.00 11.43
C ASP A 215 28.30 -46.59 12.65
N ASP A 216 28.02 -47.21 13.80
CA ASP A 216 29.01 -47.36 14.86
C ASP A 216 28.85 -48.75 15.46
N GLY A 217 29.90 -49.54 15.27
CA GLY A 217 29.98 -50.92 15.70
C GLY A 217 30.67 -51.04 17.05
N GLY A 218 30.31 -52.12 17.76
CA GLY A 218 31.29 -52.86 18.55
C GLY A 218 31.07 -52.87 20.06
N GLY A 219 30.57 -54.01 20.54
CA GLY A 219 31.30 -54.78 21.54
C GLY A 219 30.71 -54.88 22.94
N GLU A 220 30.83 -56.10 23.48
CA GLU A 220 30.79 -56.49 24.91
C GLU A 220 29.36 -56.69 25.49
N ASP A 221 28.92 -57.81 26.09
CA ASP A 221 29.63 -58.88 26.78
C ASP A 221 28.77 -60.16 27.00
N LEU A 222 29.48 -61.29 27.10
CA LEU A 222 29.29 -62.52 27.91
C LEU A 222 27.88 -63.03 28.30
N LYS A 223 27.55 -64.27 27.89
CA LYS A 223 27.70 -65.50 28.71
C LYS A 223 27.31 -66.76 27.94
#